data_AF-A0A7W1FIK1-F1
#
_entry.id   AF-A0A7W1FIK1-F1
#
_cell.length_a   1.000
_cell.length_b   1.000
_cell.length_c   1.000
_cell.angle_alpha   90.00
_cell.angle_beta   90.00
_cell.angle_gamma   90.00
#
_symmetry.space_group_name_H-M   'P 1'
#
loop_
_entity.id
_entity.type
_entity.pdbx_description
1 polymer ?
#
loop_
_entity_poly.entity_id
_entity_poly.type
_entity_poly.pdbx_seq_one_letter_code
_entity_poly.pdbx_strand_id
1 'polypeptide(L)'
;MGTALAQTLAGNGHQVAMWDFFPDVVEDIRKRRKNRRFLPGLRLHPGICAVESAQECVSGASLVIISVPSSFVRATLVQALPTLGTRAVLLNVAKGFSPGTRHSMLSLFERLAPGHACAHLAGPCIANEIAGGLPTAIVIASTDLLAAKRVATWFSGQLFYPSTTTDVMGATLGGILKNVYAVLLGCLSGLSRPSRNLEASILSACIHEMASIAIAHGGKAQTLYGLAGLGDLIATGFSPDSHNRQLGQRLASGMSVVEIEKNLGWLPEGARATTAVCALAKDGGLRAPLAEWVRRVLAGAPPSLDGLLRVLRVSTQGSRR
;
A
#
# COMPACT_ATOMS: atom_id res chain seq x y z
N MET A 1 -0.45 -1.63 10.45
CA MET A 1 -1.53 -0.84 9.84
C MET A 1 -2.85 -0.99 10.60
N GLY A 2 -3.39 -2.21 10.78
CA GLY A 2 -4.67 -2.42 11.47
C GLY A 2 -4.79 -1.72 12.83
N THR A 3 -3.79 -1.87 13.71
CA THR A 3 -3.77 -1.19 15.01
C THR A 3 -3.77 0.34 14.91
N ALA A 4 -3.11 0.92 13.91
CA ALA A 4 -3.09 2.37 13.72
C ALA A 4 -4.47 2.90 13.27
N LEU A 5 -5.14 2.18 12.37
CA LEU A 5 -6.49 2.54 11.94
C LEU A 5 -7.53 2.32 13.05
N ALA A 6 -7.35 1.29 13.86
CA ALA A 6 -8.16 1.07 15.06
C ALA A 6 -8.03 2.23 16.05
N GLN A 7 -6.82 2.75 16.27
CA GLN A 7 -6.58 3.95 17.09
C GLN A 7 -7.34 5.16 16.55
N THR A 8 -7.28 5.41 15.24
CA THR A 8 -7.99 6.52 14.60
C THR A 8 -9.50 6.40 14.80
N LEU A 9 -10.09 5.24 14.49
CA LEU A 9 -11.53 5.03 14.62
C LEU A 9 -12.01 5.11 16.07
N ALA A 10 -11.24 4.54 17.01
CA ALA A 10 -11.57 4.61 18.43
C ALA A 10 -11.45 6.04 18.97
N GLY A 11 -10.44 6.80 18.53
CA GLY A 11 -10.29 8.22 18.84
C GLY A 11 -11.40 9.11 18.27
N ASN A 12 -12.02 8.70 17.15
CA ASN A 12 -13.22 9.33 16.59
C ASN A 12 -14.52 8.92 17.30
N GLY A 13 -14.44 8.14 18.39
CA GLY A 13 -15.60 7.74 19.20
C GLY A 13 -16.29 6.45 18.75
N HIS A 14 -15.69 5.68 17.84
CA HIS A 14 -16.23 4.38 17.44
C HIS A 14 -15.79 3.26 18.40
N GLN A 15 -16.65 2.24 18.57
CA GLN A 15 -16.27 0.99 19.22
C GLN A 15 -15.51 0.12 18.23
N VAL A 16 -14.34 -0.37 18.62
CA VAL A 16 -13.46 -1.13 17.72
C VAL A 16 -13.12 -2.48 18.32
N ALA A 17 -13.51 -3.56 17.64
CA ALA A 17 -13.02 -4.90 17.92
C ALA A 17 -11.79 -5.19 17.04
N MET A 18 -10.82 -5.91 17.62
CA MET A 18 -9.62 -6.36 16.93
C MET A 18 -9.40 -7.84 17.16
N TRP A 19 -9.07 -8.55 16.09
CA TRP A 19 -8.59 -9.92 16.14
C TRP A 19 -7.23 -10.02 15.45
N ASP A 20 -6.38 -10.90 15.97
CA ASP A 20 -5.11 -11.27 15.35
C ASP A 20 -4.95 -12.80 15.40
N PHE A 21 -4.23 -13.35 14.43
CA PHE A 21 -3.90 -14.78 14.40
C PHE A 21 -3.01 -15.19 15.59
N PHE A 22 -2.17 -14.26 16.06
CA PHE A 22 -1.23 -14.48 17.15
C PHE A 22 -1.93 -14.30 18.51
N PRO A 23 -2.10 -15.36 19.33
CA PRO A 23 -2.80 -15.25 20.62
C PRO A 23 -2.10 -14.28 21.59
N ASP A 24 -0.77 -14.17 21.52
CA ASP A 24 0.01 -13.22 22.31
C ASP A 24 -0.36 -11.76 21.99
N VAL A 25 -0.72 -11.45 20.75
CA VAL A 25 -1.16 -10.10 20.34
C VAL A 25 -2.55 -9.81 20.91
N VAL A 26 -3.48 -10.76 20.81
CA VAL A 26 -4.83 -10.63 21.39
C VAL A 26 -4.75 -10.41 22.90
N GLU A 27 -3.94 -11.20 23.60
CA GLU A 27 -3.75 -11.07 25.04
C GLU A 27 -3.09 -9.73 25.43
N ASP A 28 -2.11 -9.25 24.66
CA ASP A 28 -1.44 -7.98 24.92
C ASP A 28 -2.40 -6.79 24.80
N ILE A 29 -3.28 -6.82 23.79
CA ILE A 29 -4.31 -5.79 23.61
C ILE A 29 -5.32 -5.87 24.76
N ARG A 30 -5.83 -7.07 25.07
CA ARG A 30 -6.86 -7.28 26.11
C ARG A 30 -6.39 -6.89 27.51
N LYS A 31 -5.21 -7.36 27.93
CA LYS A 31 -4.71 -7.18 29.31
C LYS A 31 -3.94 -5.87 29.50
N ARG A 32 -3.24 -5.41 28.47
CA ARG A 32 -2.28 -4.29 28.61
C ARG A 32 -2.64 -3.08 27.78
N ARG A 33 -3.64 -3.16 26.88
CA ARG A 33 -3.95 -2.15 25.86
C ARG A 33 -2.70 -1.78 25.07
N LYS A 34 -1.97 -2.79 24.59
CA LYS A 34 -0.75 -2.63 23.78
C LYS A 34 -0.75 -3.65 22.65
N ASN A 35 -0.07 -3.32 21.56
CA ASN A 35 0.32 -4.29 20.53
C ASN A 35 1.84 -4.25 20.38
N ARG A 36 2.57 -4.82 21.35
CA ARG A 36 4.04 -4.73 21.37
C ARG A 36 4.71 -5.39 20.16
N ARG A 37 4.06 -6.37 19.53
CA ARG A 37 4.59 -7.10 18.39
C ARG A 37 4.60 -6.26 17.11
N PHE A 38 3.50 -5.58 16.81
CA PHE A 38 3.32 -4.89 15.52
C PHE A 38 3.30 -3.36 15.62
N LEU A 39 3.16 -2.81 16.82
CA LEU A 39 3.16 -1.36 17.06
C LEU A 39 3.69 -1.05 18.48
N PRO A 40 4.98 -1.31 18.74
CA PRO A 40 5.59 -1.10 20.05
C PRO A 40 5.57 0.37 20.47
N GLY A 41 5.58 0.61 21.79
CA GLY A 41 5.66 1.96 22.37
C GLY A 41 4.31 2.68 22.51
N LEU A 42 3.23 2.18 21.91
CA LEU A 42 1.91 2.80 21.97
C LEU A 42 0.98 2.14 22.99
N ARG A 43 0.26 2.96 23.76
CA ARG A 43 -0.90 2.53 24.54
C ARG A 43 -2.18 2.76 23.73
N LEU A 44 -2.97 1.71 23.57
CA LEU A 44 -4.19 1.71 22.79
C LEU A 44 -5.34 2.40 23.52
N HIS A 45 -6.21 3.02 22.72
CA HIS A 45 -7.41 3.72 23.13
C HIS A 45 -8.34 2.76 23.88
N PRO A 46 -8.99 3.19 24.98
CA PRO A 46 -9.87 2.33 25.77
C PRO A 46 -11.06 1.75 24.99
N GLY A 47 -11.47 2.39 23.89
CA GLY A 47 -12.52 1.89 22.99
C GLY A 47 -12.09 0.75 22.05
N ILE A 48 -10.85 0.27 22.16
CA ILE A 48 -10.34 -0.88 21.40
C ILE A 48 -10.40 -2.13 22.29
N CYS A 49 -11.12 -3.15 21.84
CA CYS A 49 -11.22 -4.45 22.49
C CYS A 49 -10.63 -5.55 21.60
N ALA A 50 -9.95 -6.54 22.20
CA ALA A 50 -9.47 -7.71 21.48
C ALA A 50 -10.37 -8.93 21.69
N VAL A 51 -10.72 -9.57 20.59
CA VAL A 51 -11.64 -10.73 20.52
C VAL A 51 -10.89 -11.99 20.08
N GLU A 52 -11.47 -13.17 20.31
CA GLU A 52 -10.74 -14.44 20.19
C GLU A 52 -10.80 -15.05 18.79
N SER A 53 -11.78 -14.63 17.98
CA SER A 53 -11.98 -15.17 16.64
C SER A 53 -12.29 -14.09 15.61
N ALA A 54 -12.00 -14.39 14.35
CA ALA A 54 -12.35 -13.53 13.23
C ALA A 54 -13.88 -13.38 13.10
N GLN A 55 -14.63 -14.43 13.43
CA GLN A 55 -16.10 -14.45 13.43
C GLN A 55 -16.68 -13.47 14.44
N GLU A 56 -16.15 -13.47 15.67
CA GLU A 56 -16.53 -12.52 16.71
C GLU A 56 -16.19 -11.09 16.28
N CYS A 57 -15.02 -10.88 15.66
CA CYS A 57 -14.55 -9.57 15.24
C CYS A 57 -15.44 -8.88 14.19
N VAL A 58 -16.06 -9.64 13.28
CA VAL A 58 -16.91 -9.08 12.23
C VAL A 58 -18.39 -9.02 12.59
N SER A 59 -18.79 -9.68 13.68
CA SER A 59 -20.19 -9.74 14.11
C SER A 59 -20.69 -8.35 14.49
N GLY A 60 -21.77 -7.91 13.84
CA GLY A 60 -22.37 -6.58 14.06
C GLY A 60 -21.55 -5.39 13.54
N ALA A 61 -20.40 -5.62 12.89
CA ALA A 61 -19.54 -4.55 12.41
C ALA A 61 -20.14 -3.83 11.19
N SER A 62 -20.10 -2.49 11.21
CA SER A 62 -20.45 -1.68 10.03
C SER A 62 -19.29 -1.53 9.03
N LEU A 63 -18.06 -1.66 9.52
CA LEU A 63 -16.81 -1.60 8.76
C LEU A 63 -15.92 -2.77 9.20
N VAL A 64 -15.41 -3.53 8.25
CA VAL A 64 -14.42 -4.59 8.50
C VAL A 64 -13.13 -4.24 7.77
N ILE A 65 -12.07 -3.97 8.54
CA ILE A 65 -10.75 -3.61 8.02
C ILE A 65 -9.91 -4.86 7.89
N ILE A 66 -9.50 -5.21 6.68
CA ILE A 66 -8.71 -6.41 6.42
C ILE A 66 -7.25 -6.00 6.28
N SER A 67 -6.49 -6.12 7.38
CA SER A 67 -5.07 -5.74 7.44
C SER A 67 -4.10 -6.91 7.63
N VAL A 68 -4.56 -8.14 7.43
CA VAL A 68 -3.69 -9.33 7.43
C VAL A 68 -2.82 -9.35 6.17
N PRO A 69 -1.64 -10.00 6.18
CA PRO A 69 -0.83 -10.14 4.98
C PRO A 69 -1.62 -10.79 3.84
N SER A 70 -1.35 -10.37 2.59
CA SER A 70 -2.16 -10.75 1.43
C SER A 70 -2.30 -12.26 1.24
N SER A 71 -1.27 -13.04 1.60
CA SER A 71 -1.26 -14.51 1.60
C SER A 71 -2.33 -15.15 2.47
N PHE A 72 -2.72 -14.51 3.57
CA PHE A 72 -3.63 -15.06 4.57
C PHE A 72 -5.07 -14.55 4.43
N VAL A 73 -5.28 -13.47 3.67
CA VAL A 73 -6.60 -12.82 3.52
C VAL A 73 -7.70 -13.81 3.16
N ARG A 74 -7.49 -14.70 2.19
CA ARG A 74 -8.53 -15.63 1.75
C ARG A 74 -8.95 -16.56 2.90
N ALA A 75 -7.98 -17.18 3.56
CA ALA A 75 -8.24 -18.10 4.66
C ALA A 75 -8.94 -17.38 5.83
N THR A 76 -8.48 -16.18 6.18
CA THR A 76 -9.08 -15.36 7.23
C THR A 76 -10.50 -14.91 6.89
N LEU A 77 -10.72 -14.34 5.70
CA LEU A 77 -12.02 -13.78 5.34
C LEU A 77 -13.07 -14.88 5.25
N VAL A 78 -12.74 -16.03 4.65
CA VAL A 78 -13.66 -17.19 4.55
C VAL A 78 -14.15 -17.64 5.92
N GLN A 79 -13.30 -17.63 6.94
CA GLN A 79 -13.71 -17.97 8.30
C GLN A 79 -14.68 -16.94 8.90
N ALA A 80 -14.51 -15.66 8.58
CA ALA A 80 -15.33 -14.57 9.10
C ALA A 80 -16.68 -14.38 8.37
N LEU A 81 -16.79 -14.79 7.11
CA LEU A 81 -18.02 -14.60 6.29
C LEU A 81 -19.33 -15.02 6.96
N PRO A 82 -19.43 -16.17 7.68
CA PRO A 82 -20.70 -16.64 8.22
C PRO A 82 -21.37 -15.67 9.23
N THR A 83 -20.58 -14.81 9.89
CA THR A 83 -21.09 -13.83 10.87
C THR A 83 -20.96 -12.38 10.38
N LEU A 84 -20.56 -12.19 9.13
CA LEU A 84 -20.42 -10.86 8.53
C LEU A 84 -21.81 -10.23 8.35
N GLY A 85 -22.04 -9.07 8.98
CA GLY A 85 -23.32 -8.36 8.86
C GLY A 85 -23.58 -7.90 7.42
N THR A 86 -24.81 -8.08 6.91
CA THR A 86 -25.18 -7.87 5.49
C THR A 86 -24.94 -6.45 4.96
N ARG A 87 -24.77 -5.45 5.83
CA ARG A 87 -24.47 -4.05 5.46
C ARG A 87 -23.03 -3.61 5.74
N ALA A 88 -22.17 -4.55 6.15
CA ALA A 88 -20.78 -4.30 6.44
C ALA A 88 -20.02 -3.91 5.17
N VAL A 89 -19.20 -2.87 5.27
CA VAL A 89 -18.25 -2.48 4.22
C VAL A 89 -16.91 -3.17 4.48
N LEU A 90 -16.36 -3.83 3.46
CA LEU A 90 -15.04 -4.45 3.53
C LEU A 90 -13.97 -3.47 3.06
N LEU A 91 -13.03 -3.10 3.94
CA LEU A 91 -11.94 -2.16 3.63
C LEU A 91 -10.62 -2.89 3.42
N ASN A 92 -10.10 -2.85 2.19
CA ASN A 92 -8.76 -3.30 1.85
C ASN A 92 -7.73 -2.23 2.17
N VAL A 93 -6.72 -2.58 2.97
CA VAL A 93 -5.56 -1.72 3.24
C VAL A 93 -4.26 -2.27 2.66
N ALA A 94 -4.29 -3.45 2.03
CA ALA A 94 -3.12 -4.04 1.41
C ALA A 94 -2.80 -3.36 0.07
N LYS A 95 -1.51 -3.04 -0.14
CA LYS A 95 -0.98 -2.35 -1.32
C LYS A 95 -0.28 -3.33 -2.28
N GLY A 96 -0.99 -4.38 -2.67
CA GLY A 96 -0.44 -5.50 -3.46
C GLY A 96 -1.50 -6.24 -4.26
N PHE A 97 -1.05 -7.16 -5.12
CA PHE A 97 -1.93 -8.11 -5.81
C PHE A 97 -2.36 -9.25 -4.89
N SER A 98 -3.47 -9.88 -5.25
CA SER A 98 -3.87 -11.15 -4.65
C SER A 98 -2.82 -12.23 -4.95
N PRO A 99 -2.36 -12.98 -3.93
CA PRO A 99 -1.27 -13.95 -4.07
C PRO A 99 -1.46 -14.92 -5.23
N GLY A 100 -0.41 -15.13 -6.01
CA GLY A 100 -0.43 -16.04 -7.17
C GLY A 100 -1.26 -15.55 -8.36
N THR A 101 -1.80 -14.32 -8.31
CA THR A 101 -2.60 -13.74 -9.39
C THR A 101 -2.14 -12.31 -9.72
N ARG A 102 -2.73 -11.72 -10.76
CA ARG A 102 -2.59 -10.29 -11.08
C ARG A 102 -3.84 -9.48 -10.74
N HIS A 103 -4.74 -10.07 -9.96
CA HIS A 103 -5.98 -9.42 -9.57
C HIS A 103 -5.77 -8.56 -8.32
N SER A 104 -6.54 -7.46 -8.22
CA SER A 104 -6.53 -6.63 -7.01
C SER A 104 -7.07 -7.40 -5.80
N MET A 105 -6.61 -7.03 -4.61
CA MET A 105 -7.20 -7.53 -3.36
C MET A 105 -8.69 -7.22 -3.25
N LEU A 106 -9.13 -6.08 -3.79
CA LEU A 106 -10.55 -5.72 -3.78
C LEU A 106 -11.39 -6.70 -4.61
N SER A 107 -10.90 -7.13 -5.77
CA SER A 107 -11.59 -8.15 -6.57
C SER A 107 -11.70 -9.50 -5.86
N LEU A 108 -10.74 -9.82 -4.98
CA LEU A 108 -10.83 -11.01 -4.13
C LEU A 108 -11.97 -10.84 -3.12
N PHE A 109 -12.13 -9.65 -2.53
CA PHE A 109 -13.20 -9.39 -1.57
C PHE A 109 -14.57 -9.48 -2.25
N GLU A 110 -14.73 -8.87 -3.43
CA GLU A 110 -15.97 -8.93 -4.21
C GLU A 110 -16.36 -10.37 -4.57
N ARG A 111 -15.38 -11.25 -4.85
CA ARG A 111 -15.64 -12.68 -5.09
C ARG A 111 -15.97 -13.48 -3.84
N LEU A 112 -15.33 -13.16 -2.70
CA LEU A 112 -15.53 -13.90 -1.45
C LEU A 112 -16.78 -13.45 -0.70
N ALA A 113 -17.16 -12.17 -0.81
CA ALA A 113 -18.30 -11.58 -0.12
C ALA A 113 -19.25 -10.89 -1.13
N PRO A 114 -19.88 -11.64 -2.04
CA PRO A 114 -20.79 -11.06 -3.02
C PRO A 114 -21.94 -10.33 -2.32
N GLY A 115 -22.27 -9.13 -2.82
CA GLY A 115 -23.30 -8.26 -2.25
C GLY A 115 -22.81 -7.28 -1.18
N HIS A 116 -21.55 -7.38 -0.73
CA HIS A 116 -20.95 -6.40 0.17
C HIS A 116 -20.24 -5.28 -0.59
N ALA A 117 -20.43 -4.04 -0.13
CA ALA A 117 -19.62 -2.93 -0.61
C ALA A 117 -18.16 -3.12 -0.20
N CYS A 118 -17.26 -2.95 -1.15
CA CYS A 118 -15.81 -3.06 -0.94
C CYS A 118 -15.16 -1.70 -1.17
N ALA A 119 -14.26 -1.30 -0.28
CA ALA A 119 -13.49 -0.07 -0.38
C ALA A 119 -11.98 -0.35 -0.26
N HIS A 120 -11.17 0.54 -0.81
CA HIS A 120 -9.72 0.49 -0.74
C HIS A 120 -9.18 1.77 -0.11
N LEU A 121 -8.34 1.63 0.91
CA LEU A 121 -7.58 2.73 1.48
C LEU A 121 -6.27 2.89 0.69
N ALA A 122 -6.11 4.04 0.05
CA ALA A 122 -4.91 4.44 -0.67
C ALA A 122 -4.34 5.74 -0.10
N GLY A 123 -3.10 6.04 -0.47
CA GLY A 123 -2.41 7.26 -0.03
C GLY A 123 -1.33 7.02 1.02
N PRO A 124 -0.62 8.10 1.42
CA PRO A 124 0.43 8.04 2.43
C PRO A 124 -0.20 7.66 3.77
N CYS A 125 0.14 6.47 4.26
CA CYS A 125 -0.36 5.97 5.53
C CYS A 125 0.77 5.22 6.25
N ILE A 126 1.65 5.96 6.93
CA ILE A 126 2.69 5.36 7.76
C ILE A 126 2.07 5.03 9.11
N ALA A 127 2.05 3.75 9.48
CA ALA A 127 1.31 3.28 10.66
C ALA A 127 1.76 3.96 11.96
N ASN A 128 3.07 4.20 12.12
CA ASN A 128 3.62 4.84 13.31
C ASN A 128 3.20 6.31 13.42
N GLU A 129 3.15 7.05 12.31
CA GLU A 129 2.71 8.45 12.28
C GLU A 129 1.23 8.56 12.64
N ILE A 130 0.38 7.74 12.00
CA ILE A 130 -1.06 7.69 12.28
C ILE A 130 -1.29 7.38 13.75
N ALA A 131 -0.62 6.36 14.28
CA ALA A 131 -0.86 5.92 15.64
C ALA A 131 -0.25 6.86 16.70
N GLY A 132 0.76 7.64 16.32
CA GLY A 132 1.31 8.75 17.10
C GLY A 132 0.48 10.02 17.05
N GLY A 133 -0.65 10.04 16.33
CA GLY A 133 -1.53 11.20 16.23
C GLY A 133 -0.98 12.30 15.32
N LEU A 134 -0.21 11.95 14.28
CA LEU A 134 0.25 12.92 13.30
C LEU A 134 -0.79 13.12 12.18
N PRO A 135 -0.98 14.36 11.69
CA PRO A 135 -1.92 14.66 10.60
C PRO A 135 -1.66 13.80 9.37
N THR A 136 -2.68 13.10 8.89
CA THR A 136 -2.59 12.18 7.74
C THR A 136 -3.75 12.40 6.78
N ALA A 137 -3.47 12.57 5.49
CA ALA A 137 -4.48 12.63 4.44
C ALA A 137 -4.46 11.34 3.60
N ILE A 138 -5.64 10.77 3.33
CA ILE A 138 -5.79 9.51 2.59
C ILE A 138 -6.88 9.59 1.53
N VAL A 139 -6.99 8.54 0.73
CA VAL A 139 -8.06 8.33 -0.25
C VAL A 139 -8.79 7.04 0.08
N ILE A 140 -10.11 7.10 0.15
CA ILE A 140 -10.99 5.93 0.18
C ILE A 140 -11.60 5.76 -1.22
N ALA A 141 -11.23 4.68 -1.90
CA ALA A 141 -11.72 4.34 -3.22
C ALA A 141 -12.75 3.22 -3.16
N SER A 142 -13.92 3.38 -3.79
CA SER A 142 -14.91 2.31 -3.95
C SER A 142 -15.72 2.53 -5.22
N THR A 143 -16.17 1.46 -5.85
CA THR A 143 -17.17 1.53 -6.93
C THR A 143 -18.52 2.05 -6.42
N ASP A 144 -18.81 1.84 -5.13
CA ASP A 144 -19.94 2.46 -4.42
C ASP A 144 -19.48 3.75 -3.73
N LEU A 145 -19.82 4.90 -4.31
CA LEU A 145 -19.48 6.21 -3.76
C LEU A 145 -20.10 6.45 -2.38
N LEU A 146 -21.28 5.89 -2.08
CA LEU A 146 -21.91 6.03 -0.76
C LEU A 146 -21.13 5.24 0.29
N ALA A 147 -20.67 4.04 -0.06
CA ALA A 147 -19.77 3.28 0.81
C ALA A 147 -18.45 4.01 1.06
N ALA A 148 -17.81 4.56 0.01
CA ALA A 148 -16.59 5.34 0.16
C ALA A 148 -16.79 6.56 1.08
N LYS A 149 -17.90 7.29 0.91
CA LYS A 149 -18.26 8.44 1.76
C LYS A 149 -18.50 8.02 3.21
N ARG A 150 -19.24 6.94 3.46
CA ARG A 150 -19.47 6.42 4.82
C ARG A 150 -18.15 6.08 5.51
N VAL A 151 -17.27 5.35 4.83
CA VAL A 151 -15.94 5.00 5.37
C VAL A 151 -15.12 6.26 5.63
N ALA A 152 -15.08 7.20 4.69
CA ALA A 152 -14.39 8.47 4.88
C ALA A 152 -14.95 9.24 6.10
N THR A 153 -16.26 9.28 6.29
CA THR A 153 -16.87 9.92 7.47
C THR A 153 -16.42 9.28 8.78
N TRP A 154 -16.37 7.95 8.87
CA TRP A 154 -15.90 7.26 10.08
C TRP A 154 -14.43 7.55 10.40
N PHE A 155 -13.59 7.68 9.38
CA PHE A 155 -12.18 8.03 9.54
C PHE A 155 -11.94 9.53 9.76
N SER A 156 -12.87 10.39 9.34
CA SER A 156 -12.71 11.84 9.41
C SER A 156 -12.62 12.30 10.87
N GLY A 157 -11.53 12.98 11.20
CA GLY A 157 -11.29 13.52 12.53
C GLY A 157 -10.33 14.71 12.46
N GLN A 158 -9.87 15.18 13.62
CA GLN A 158 -8.97 16.35 13.69
C GLN A 158 -7.63 16.14 12.97
N LEU A 159 -7.16 14.89 12.88
CA LEU A 159 -5.83 14.54 12.41
C LEU A 159 -5.85 13.58 11.22
N PHE A 160 -7.04 13.25 10.72
CA PHE A 160 -7.18 12.27 9.65
C PHE A 160 -8.18 12.79 8.61
N TYR A 161 -7.68 13.04 7.40
CA TYR A 161 -8.37 13.77 6.34
C TYR A 161 -8.63 12.86 5.13
N PRO A 162 -9.70 12.05 5.16
CA PRO A 162 -10.03 11.18 4.04
C PRO A 162 -10.74 11.95 2.93
N SER A 163 -10.25 11.74 1.70
CA SER A 163 -10.96 12.08 0.47
C SER A 163 -11.56 10.81 -0.16
N THR A 164 -12.47 10.96 -1.11
CA THR A 164 -13.12 9.82 -1.78
C THR A 164 -12.91 9.84 -3.28
N THR A 165 -12.90 8.65 -3.89
CA THR A 165 -12.89 8.50 -5.34
C THR A 165 -13.65 7.24 -5.76
N THR A 166 -14.20 7.25 -6.98
CA THR A 166 -14.71 6.02 -7.62
C THR A 166 -13.66 5.32 -8.48
N ASP A 167 -12.49 5.93 -8.65
CA ASP A 167 -11.36 5.34 -9.38
C ASP A 167 -10.60 4.33 -8.51
N VAL A 168 -11.23 3.18 -8.29
CA VAL A 168 -10.64 2.05 -7.56
C VAL A 168 -9.38 1.54 -8.26
N MET A 169 -9.39 1.50 -9.59
CA MET A 169 -8.27 0.98 -10.37
C MET A 169 -7.05 1.88 -10.21
N GLY A 170 -7.19 3.19 -10.42
CA GLY A 170 -6.10 4.14 -10.22
C GLY A 170 -5.59 4.15 -8.79
N ALA A 171 -6.47 4.07 -7.78
CA ALA A 171 -6.07 4.02 -6.38
C ALA A 171 -5.28 2.74 -6.04
N THR A 172 -5.75 1.58 -6.54
CA THR A 172 -5.09 0.28 -6.34
C THR A 172 -3.72 0.26 -7.02
N LEU A 173 -3.67 0.63 -8.30
CA LEU A 173 -2.42 0.63 -9.07
C LEU A 173 -1.44 1.66 -8.53
N GLY A 174 -1.89 2.84 -8.08
CA GLY A 174 -1.03 3.83 -7.43
C GLY A 174 -0.25 3.24 -6.24
N GLY A 175 -0.97 2.56 -5.33
CA GLY A 175 -0.37 1.91 -4.17
C GLY A 175 0.60 0.77 -4.51
N ILE A 176 0.34 0.02 -5.58
CA ILE A 176 1.21 -1.09 -6.02
C ILE A 176 2.45 -0.55 -6.74
N LEU A 177 2.25 0.33 -7.72
CA LEU A 177 3.30 0.83 -8.59
C LEU A 177 4.33 1.64 -7.80
N LYS A 178 3.89 2.47 -6.85
CA LYS A 178 4.79 3.31 -6.03
C LYS A 178 5.86 2.52 -5.31
N ASN A 179 5.60 1.26 -4.92
CA ASN A 179 6.58 0.41 -4.25
C ASN A 179 7.75 0.05 -5.19
N VAL A 180 7.50 -0.17 -6.49
CA VAL A 180 8.54 -0.41 -7.50
C VAL A 180 9.40 0.84 -7.70
N TYR A 181 8.75 2.00 -7.87
CA TYR A 181 9.47 3.26 -8.06
C TYR A 181 10.18 3.75 -6.80
N ALA A 182 9.73 3.36 -5.60
CA ALA A 182 10.47 3.60 -4.37
C ALA A 182 11.81 2.83 -4.34
N VAL A 183 11.88 1.63 -4.93
CA VAL A 183 13.17 0.92 -5.12
C VAL A 183 14.07 1.72 -6.07
N LEU A 184 13.51 2.22 -7.19
CA LEU A 184 14.25 3.05 -8.14
C LEU A 184 14.83 4.30 -7.45
N LEU A 185 14.02 5.02 -6.67
CA LEU A 185 14.46 6.21 -5.92
C LEU A 185 15.51 5.86 -4.86
N GLY A 186 15.41 4.69 -4.24
CA GLY A 186 16.44 4.14 -3.37
C GLY A 186 17.77 3.92 -4.10
N CYS A 187 17.74 3.30 -5.29
CA CYS A 187 18.93 3.14 -6.11
C CYS A 187 19.53 4.50 -6.49
N LEU A 188 18.71 5.43 -6.95
CA LEU A 188 19.16 6.78 -7.30
C LEU A 188 19.90 7.47 -6.13
N SER A 189 19.35 7.35 -4.92
CA SER A 189 19.94 7.88 -3.69
C SER A 189 21.32 7.30 -3.37
N GLY A 190 21.61 6.05 -3.77
CA GLY A 190 22.93 5.42 -3.57
C GLY A 190 23.90 5.63 -4.74
N LEU A 191 23.40 5.85 -5.95
CA LEU A 191 24.21 5.96 -7.17
C LEU A 191 24.64 7.39 -7.51
N SER A 192 23.90 8.39 -7.04
CA SER A 192 24.12 9.78 -7.43
C SER A 192 24.68 10.62 -6.29
N ARG A 193 25.45 11.66 -6.64
CA ARG A 193 25.67 12.78 -5.74
C ARG A 193 24.34 13.48 -5.48
N PRO A 194 24.15 14.11 -4.30
CA PRO A 194 22.92 14.85 -4.00
C PRO A 194 22.55 15.81 -5.14
N SER A 195 21.42 15.55 -5.80
CA SER A 195 20.95 16.33 -6.96
C SER A 195 19.43 16.38 -6.98
N ARG A 196 18.87 17.48 -6.47
CA ARG A 196 17.42 17.71 -6.42
C ARG A 196 16.80 17.77 -7.82
N ASN A 197 17.52 18.30 -8.80
CA ASN A 197 17.05 18.37 -10.18
C ASN A 197 16.88 16.97 -10.79
N LEU A 198 17.83 16.07 -10.54
CA LEU A 198 17.74 14.70 -11.02
C LEU A 198 16.64 13.91 -10.29
N GLU A 199 16.57 14.04 -8.97
CA GLU A 199 15.50 13.43 -8.16
C GLU A 199 14.11 13.86 -8.65
N ALA A 200 13.90 15.16 -8.86
CA ALA A 200 12.63 15.69 -9.37
C ALA A 200 12.32 15.20 -10.79
N SER A 201 13.33 15.12 -11.67
CA SER A 201 13.17 14.62 -13.04
C SER A 201 12.77 13.14 -13.06
N ILE A 202 13.44 12.32 -12.24
CA ILE A 202 13.12 10.90 -12.10
C ILE A 202 11.75 10.69 -11.48
N LEU A 203 11.42 11.41 -10.40
CA LEU A 203 10.11 11.34 -9.76
C LEU A 203 8.99 11.68 -10.76
N SER A 204 9.17 12.74 -11.56
CA SER A 204 8.21 13.13 -12.59
C SER A 204 8.01 12.03 -13.65
N ALA A 205 9.12 11.41 -14.10
CA ALA A 205 9.05 10.31 -15.05
C ALA A 205 8.39 9.06 -14.45
N CYS A 206 8.65 8.74 -13.17
CA CYS A 206 7.97 7.66 -12.46
C CYS A 206 6.46 7.89 -12.43
N ILE A 207 6.01 9.10 -12.10
CA ILE A 207 4.58 9.43 -12.02
C ILE A 207 3.91 9.37 -13.39
N HIS A 208 4.60 9.81 -14.45
CA HIS A 208 4.10 9.67 -15.80
C HIS A 208 3.94 8.20 -16.22
N GLU A 209 4.92 7.35 -15.92
CA GLU A 209 4.86 5.91 -16.20
C GLU A 209 3.77 5.23 -15.36
N MET A 210 3.63 5.60 -14.08
CA MET A 210 2.53 5.14 -13.22
C MET A 210 1.16 5.49 -13.77
N ALA A 211 0.95 6.75 -14.17
CA ALA A 211 -0.30 7.22 -14.74
C ALA A 211 -0.62 6.51 -16.06
N SER A 212 0.37 6.35 -16.94
CA SER A 212 0.19 5.65 -18.21
C SER A 212 -0.25 4.20 -18.01
N ILE A 213 0.44 3.47 -17.13
CA ILE A 213 0.06 2.09 -16.78
C ILE A 213 -1.36 2.06 -16.21
N ALA A 214 -1.70 2.96 -15.28
CA ALA A 214 -3.04 2.96 -14.69
C ALA A 214 -4.14 3.23 -15.72
N ILE A 215 -3.94 4.19 -16.63
CA ILE A 215 -4.90 4.52 -17.69
C ILE A 215 -5.15 3.33 -18.62
N ALA A 216 -4.10 2.60 -19.00
CA ALA A 216 -4.23 1.42 -19.86
C ALA A 216 -5.09 0.29 -19.24
N HIS A 217 -5.30 0.32 -17.92
CA HIS A 217 -6.14 -0.64 -17.18
C HIS A 217 -7.44 -0.03 -16.67
N GLY A 218 -7.82 1.17 -17.14
CA GLY A 218 -9.09 1.84 -16.80
C GLY A 218 -9.04 2.76 -15.57
N GLY A 219 -7.84 3.04 -15.04
CA GLY A 219 -7.63 4.08 -14.02
C GLY A 219 -7.58 5.50 -14.60
N LYS A 220 -7.57 6.51 -13.72
CA LYS A 220 -7.52 7.93 -14.10
C LYS A 220 -6.20 8.57 -13.70
N ALA A 221 -5.59 9.32 -14.61
CA ALA A 221 -4.34 10.05 -14.36
C ALA A 221 -4.43 10.95 -13.10
N GLN A 222 -5.57 11.62 -12.90
CA GLN A 222 -5.81 12.52 -11.77
C GLN A 222 -5.65 11.82 -10.41
N THR A 223 -6.04 10.54 -10.31
CA THR A 223 -5.86 9.77 -9.07
C THR A 223 -4.39 9.49 -8.79
N LEU A 224 -3.58 9.30 -9.85
CA LEU A 224 -2.13 9.08 -9.71
C LEU A 224 -1.38 10.38 -9.42
N TYR A 225 -1.89 11.53 -9.86
CA TYR A 225 -1.35 12.83 -9.49
C TYR A 225 -1.72 13.25 -8.06
N GLY A 226 -2.73 12.61 -7.47
CA GLY A 226 -3.16 12.85 -6.09
C GLY A 226 -2.43 12.02 -5.04
N LEU A 227 -3.06 11.90 -3.87
CA LEU A 227 -2.51 11.18 -2.71
C LEU A 227 -2.24 9.70 -3.00
N ALA A 228 -3.09 9.04 -3.80
CA ALA A 228 -3.00 7.60 -4.06
C ALA A 228 -1.80 7.20 -4.94
N GLY A 229 -1.24 8.13 -5.73
CA GLY A 229 -0.03 7.92 -6.53
C GLY A 229 1.13 8.77 -6.03
N LEU A 230 1.17 10.05 -6.42
CA LEU A 230 2.24 10.99 -6.11
C LEU A 230 2.47 11.15 -4.61
N GLY A 231 1.42 11.37 -3.83
CA GLY A 231 1.56 11.56 -2.39
C GLY A 231 2.18 10.33 -1.70
N ASP A 232 1.67 9.14 -2.00
CA ASP A 232 2.19 7.89 -1.42
C ASP A 232 3.59 7.56 -1.95
N LEU A 233 3.90 7.85 -3.22
CA LEU A 233 5.25 7.69 -3.76
C LEU A 233 6.24 8.63 -3.08
N ILE A 234 5.89 9.90 -2.82
CA ILE A 234 6.77 10.82 -2.09
C ILE A 234 7.02 10.28 -0.67
N ALA A 235 5.96 9.97 0.07
CA ALA A 235 6.08 9.45 1.43
C ALA A 235 6.93 8.17 1.49
N THR A 236 6.80 7.29 0.50
CA THR A 236 7.52 6.01 0.48
C THR A 236 8.92 6.12 -0.11
N GLY A 237 9.11 6.91 -1.17
CA GLY A 237 10.36 7.03 -1.91
C GLY A 237 11.41 7.87 -1.20
N PHE A 238 10.98 8.77 -0.30
CA PHE A 238 11.88 9.65 0.46
C PHE A 238 11.93 9.36 1.97
N SER A 239 11.08 8.47 2.49
CA SER A 239 11.18 8.04 3.89
C SER A 239 12.41 7.15 4.12
N PRO A 240 13.20 7.36 5.19
CA PRO A 240 14.28 6.46 5.57
C PRO A 240 13.75 5.10 6.05
N ASP A 241 12.52 5.03 6.56
CA ASP A 241 11.90 3.81 7.09
C ASP A 241 11.28 2.92 6.01
N SER A 242 11.29 3.38 4.76
CA SER A 242 10.76 2.64 3.64
C SER A 242 11.66 1.46 3.27
N HIS A 243 11.19 0.23 3.53
CA HIS A 243 11.91 -0.98 3.13
C HIS A 243 12.18 -1.05 1.61
N ASN A 244 11.31 -0.50 0.77
CA ASN A 244 11.53 -0.45 -0.68
C ASN A 244 12.67 0.50 -1.05
N ARG A 245 12.75 1.67 -0.40
CA ARG A 245 13.85 2.61 -0.60
C ARG A 245 15.17 2.03 -0.08
N GLN A 246 15.16 1.43 1.11
CA GLN A 246 16.33 0.77 1.69
C GLN A 246 16.84 -0.37 0.81
N LEU A 247 15.94 -1.16 0.21
CA LEU A 247 16.29 -2.16 -0.79
C LEU A 247 17.06 -1.54 -1.96
N GLY A 248 16.54 -0.45 -2.53
CA GLY A 248 17.22 0.26 -3.61
C GLY A 248 18.62 0.77 -3.22
N GLN A 249 18.75 1.32 -2.01
CA GLN A 249 20.04 1.81 -1.50
C GLN A 249 21.07 0.68 -1.32
N ARG A 250 20.63 -0.49 -0.82
CA ARG A 250 21.51 -1.67 -0.68
C ARG A 250 21.90 -2.27 -2.03
N LEU A 251 20.98 -2.26 -3.00
CA LEU A 251 21.31 -2.64 -4.38
C LEU A 251 22.37 -1.70 -4.96
N ALA A 252 22.21 -0.39 -4.76
CA ALA A 252 23.19 0.61 -5.20
C ALA A 252 24.56 0.47 -4.52
N SER A 253 24.63 -0.08 -3.30
CA SER A 253 25.90 -0.40 -2.64
C SER A 253 26.53 -1.72 -3.10
N GLY A 254 25.96 -2.37 -4.12
CA GLY A 254 26.49 -3.60 -4.72
C GLY A 254 26.01 -4.90 -4.09
N MET A 255 25.09 -4.86 -3.12
CA MET A 255 24.53 -6.10 -2.55
C MET A 255 23.59 -6.78 -3.55
N SER A 256 23.64 -8.11 -3.59
CA SER A 256 22.67 -8.92 -4.33
C SER A 256 21.32 -8.99 -3.63
N VAL A 257 20.24 -9.27 -4.38
CA VAL A 257 18.90 -9.48 -3.80
C VAL A 257 18.90 -10.60 -2.76
N VAL A 258 19.66 -11.67 -3.00
CA VAL A 258 19.76 -12.84 -2.10
C VAL A 258 20.38 -12.43 -0.76
N GLU A 259 21.44 -11.64 -0.76
CA GLU A 259 22.06 -11.14 0.47
C GLU A 259 21.13 -10.20 1.22
N ILE A 260 20.41 -9.32 0.50
CA ILE A 260 19.47 -8.39 1.10
C ILE A 260 18.30 -9.13 1.75
N GLU A 261 17.73 -10.12 1.06
CA GLU A 261 16.65 -10.95 1.59
C GLU A 261 17.12 -11.74 2.82
N LYS A 262 18.33 -12.31 2.80
CA LYS A 262 18.92 -12.99 3.96
C LYS A 262 19.11 -12.04 5.14
N ASN A 263 19.56 -10.80 4.89
CA ASN A 263 19.79 -9.80 5.92
C ASN A 263 18.51 -9.22 6.51
N LEU A 264 17.44 -9.09 5.71
CA LEU A 264 16.15 -8.58 6.16
C LEU A 264 15.23 -9.69 6.70
N GLY A 265 15.41 -10.93 6.27
CA GLY A 265 14.51 -12.05 6.55
C GLY A 265 13.27 -12.10 5.65
N TRP A 266 13.06 -11.11 4.78
CA TRP A 266 12.01 -11.10 3.77
C TRP A 266 12.37 -10.17 2.61
N LEU A 267 11.71 -10.35 1.47
CA LEU A 267 11.84 -9.46 0.31
C LEU A 267 10.76 -8.36 0.30
N PRO A 268 11.14 -7.06 0.24
CA PRO A 268 10.18 -5.96 0.16
C PRO A 268 9.21 -6.07 -1.02
N GLU A 269 8.01 -5.50 -0.83
CA GLU A 269 6.88 -5.61 -1.79
C GLU A 269 7.21 -5.09 -3.18
N GLY A 270 8.02 -4.03 -3.29
CA GLY A 270 8.44 -3.47 -4.57
C GLY A 270 9.17 -4.49 -5.43
N ALA A 271 10.06 -5.29 -4.85
CA ALA A 271 10.74 -6.35 -5.60
C ALA A 271 9.77 -7.43 -6.08
N ARG A 272 8.86 -7.88 -5.19
CA ARG A 272 7.83 -8.88 -5.53
C ARG A 272 6.84 -8.39 -6.59
N ALA A 273 6.51 -7.09 -6.58
CA ALA A 273 5.57 -6.48 -7.52
C ALA A 273 6.18 -6.17 -8.89
N THR A 274 7.50 -5.98 -8.98
CA THR A 274 8.17 -5.45 -10.19
C THR A 274 7.87 -6.26 -11.45
N THR A 275 7.91 -7.60 -11.37
CA THR A 275 7.61 -8.47 -12.51
C THR A 275 6.15 -8.33 -12.97
N ALA A 276 5.20 -8.29 -12.03
CA ALA A 276 3.79 -8.10 -12.34
C ALA A 276 3.52 -6.72 -12.96
N VAL A 277 4.19 -5.68 -12.49
CA VAL A 277 4.11 -4.31 -13.03
C VAL A 277 4.62 -4.25 -14.47
N CYS A 278 5.76 -4.87 -14.77
CA CYS A 278 6.27 -4.93 -16.15
C CYS A 278 5.31 -5.69 -17.07
N ALA A 279 4.71 -6.79 -16.59
CA ALA A 279 3.71 -7.53 -17.33
C ALA A 279 2.43 -6.71 -17.57
N LEU A 280 1.98 -5.95 -16.57
CA LEU A 280 0.81 -5.05 -16.70
C LEU A 280 1.05 -3.96 -17.74
N ALA A 281 2.23 -3.34 -17.76
CA ALA A 281 2.57 -2.37 -18.79
C ALA A 281 2.50 -2.98 -20.19
N LYS A 282 3.08 -4.18 -20.37
CA LYS A 282 3.05 -4.91 -21.64
C LYS A 282 1.63 -5.27 -22.08
N ASP A 283 0.79 -5.76 -21.16
CA ASP A 283 -0.61 -6.10 -21.45
C ASP A 283 -1.43 -4.87 -21.86
N GLY A 284 -1.08 -3.69 -21.34
CA GLY A 284 -1.65 -2.41 -21.74
C GLY A 284 -1.07 -1.83 -23.05
N GLY A 285 -0.18 -2.55 -23.74
CA GLY A 285 0.49 -2.06 -24.95
C GLY A 285 1.52 -0.96 -24.71
N LEU A 286 1.99 -0.80 -23.47
CA LEU A 286 2.93 0.23 -23.06
C LEU A 286 4.34 -0.31 -22.83
N ARG A 287 5.33 0.58 -22.98
CA ARG A 287 6.68 0.36 -22.45
C ARG A 287 6.74 0.98 -21.05
N ALA A 288 7.39 0.28 -20.12
CA ALA A 288 7.65 0.77 -18.77
C ALA A 288 9.16 0.76 -18.49
N PRO A 289 9.94 1.61 -19.18
CA PRO A 289 11.40 1.52 -19.18
C PRO A 289 12.02 1.73 -17.78
N LEU A 290 11.38 2.51 -16.89
CA LEU A 290 11.82 2.67 -15.51
C LEU A 290 11.54 1.41 -14.69
N ALA A 291 10.33 0.84 -14.75
CA ALA A 291 10.02 -0.42 -14.09
C ALA A 291 10.89 -1.58 -14.62
N GLU A 292 11.16 -1.63 -15.93
CA GLU A 292 12.06 -2.60 -16.55
C GLU A 292 13.51 -2.44 -16.11
N TRP A 293 13.96 -1.21 -15.86
CA TRP A 293 15.27 -0.96 -15.26
C TRP A 293 15.34 -1.57 -13.86
N VAL A 294 14.33 -1.31 -13.01
CA VAL A 294 14.25 -1.93 -11.67
C VAL A 294 14.25 -3.45 -11.78
N ARG A 295 13.47 -4.02 -12.70
CA ARG A 295 13.42 -5.47 -12.94
C ARG A 295 14.79 -6.06 -13.27
N ARG A 296 15.57 -5.38 -14.12
CA ARG A 296 16.93 -5.82 -14.49
C ARG A 296 17.88 -5.77 -13.31
N VAL A 297 17.82 -4.70 -12.52
CA VAL A 297 18.64 -4.57 -11.30
C VAL A 297 18.31 -5.69 -10.30
N LEU A 298 17.03 -5.95 -10.07
CA LEU A 298 16.59 -7.07 -9.21
C LEU A 298 16.99 -8.45 -9.76
N ALA A 299 17.15 -8.58 -11.08
CA ALA A 299 17.66 -9.79 -11.71
C ALA A 299 19.20 -9.91 -11.68
N GLY A 300 19.90 -8.98 -11.03
CA GLY A 300 21.35 -9.01 -10.84
C GLY A 300 22.16 -8.13 -11.80
N ALA A 301 21.51 -7.34 -12.67
CA ALA A 301 22.23 -6.34 -13.45
C ALA A 301 22.81 -5.26 -12.51
N PRO A 302 24.07 -4.84 -12.67
CA PRO A 302 24.66 -3.84 -11.79
C PRO A 302 23.93 -2.50 -11.94
N PRO A 303 23.43 -1.91 -10.84
CA PRO A 303 22.82 -0.59 -10.90
C PRO A 303 23.89 0.44 -11.25
N SER A 304 23.60 1.32 -12.21
CA SER A 304 24.51 2.40 -12.63
C SER A 304 23.73 3.68 -12.92
N LEU A 305 24.32 4.83 -12.57
CA LEU A 305 23.76 6.14 -12.84
C LEU A 305 23.57 6.35 -14.35
N ASP A 306 24.56 6.00 -15.16
CA ASP A 306 24.47 6.09 -16.63
C ASP A 306 23.37 5.19 -17.22
N GLY A 307 23.18 3.99 -16.65
CA GLY A 307 22.05 3.12 -17.00
C GLY A 307 20.71 3.81 -16.77
N LEU A 308 20.53 4.41 -15.59
CA LEU A 308 19.30 5.10 -15.23
C LEU A 308 19.09 6.38 -16.06
N LEU A 309 20.14 7.16 -16.33
CA LEU A 309 20.06 8.37 -17.17
C LEU A 309 19.67 8.04 -18.62
N ARG A 310 20.15 6.92 -19.17
CA ARG A 310 19.70 6.44 -20.49
C ARG A 310 18.21 6.11 -20.49
N VAL A 311 17.73 5.43 -19.44
CA VAL A 311 16.30 5.15 -19.27
C VAL A 311 15.49 6.43 -19.17
N LEU A 312 15.92 7.41 -18.38
CA LEU A 312 15.25 8.71 -18.25
C LEU A 312 15.14 9.46 -19.59
N ARG A 313 16.18 9.42 -20.44
CA ARG A 313 16.12 10.02 -21.78
C ARG A 313 15.05 9.38 -22.66
N VAL A 314 14.92 8.05 -22.61
CA VAL A 314 13.88 7.33 -23.35
C VAL A 314 12.49 7.69 -22.82
N SER A 315 12.31 7.74 -21.50
CA SER A 315 11.02 8.10 -20.87
C SER A 315 10.57 9.52 -21.20
N THR A 316 11.50 10.47 -21.29
CA THR A 316 11.19 11.89 -21.55
C THR A 316 11.00 12.21 -23.04
N GLN A 317 11.58 11.43 -23.95
CA GLN A 317 11.41 11.60 -25.40
C GLN A 317 10.19 10.85 -25.95
N GLY A 318 9.76 9.77 -25.29
CA GLY A 318 8.62 8.95 -25.70
C GLY A 318 7.24 9.63 -25.57
N SER A 319 7.14 10.74 -24.83
CA SER A 319 5.91 11.53 -24.66
C SER A 319 5.64 12.53 -25.81
N ARG A 320 6.45 12.52 -26.87
CA ARG A 320 6.33 13.41 -28.05
C ARG A 320 5.66 12.77 -29.27
N ARG A 321 4.83 11.74 -29.13
CA ARG A 321 4.08 11.17 -30.26
C ARG A 321 2.62 10.97 -29.90
#